data_AF-A0A645H0W7-F1
#
_entry.id   AF-A0A645H0W7-F1
#
_cell.length_a   1.000
_cell.length_b   1.000
_cell.length_c   1.000
_cell.angle_alpha   90.00
_cell.angle_beta   90.00
_cell.angle_gamma   90.00
#
_symmetry.space_group_name_H-M   'P 1'
#
loop_
_entity.id
_entity.type
_entity.pdbx_description
1 polymer ?
#
loop_
_entity_poly.entity_id
_entity_poly.type
_entity_poly.pdbx_seq_one_letter_code
_entity_poly.pdbx_strand_id
1 'polypeptide(L)'
;MKRLRKEFSNDKIRFIVSGEYGTQSGRAHWHAILFGFNFPDRQLATTSKGYRHFSSETLSRLWPHGLVDIANVDYGTCQYVAQYVLKKLPDMDEPVYLDINGERLHLAERAPEMVRMSNRRGIGYQWFEKYGEQAVLNQQILVKNRDKTLRARPPRYYEKIYDEINPAKMEEIRQERTEKMKNYYEKFGITKDKLLTWCDAHLYRIKKSRSKNI
;
A
#
# COMPACT_ATOMS: atom_id res chain seq x y z
N MET A 1 -7.96 10.35 13.43
CA MET A 1 -6.51 10.57 13.67
C MET A 1 -6.23 11.68 14.68
N LYS A 2 -6.73 12.92 14.52
CA LYS A 2 -6.52 13.99 15.52
C LYS A 2 -6.98 13.58 16.92
N ARG A 3 -8.20 13.02 17.04
CA ARG A 3 -8.74 12.49 18.29
C ARG A 3 -7.85 11.39 18.90
N LEU A 4 -7.47 10.40 18.09
CA LEU A 4 -6.56 9.32 18.50
C LEU A 4 -5.24 9.84 19.10
N ARG A 5 -4.56 10.77 18.41
CA ARG A 5 -3.30 11.36 18.91
C ARG A 5 -3.48 12.25 20.14
N LYS A 6 -4.67 12.84 20.33
CA LYS A 6 -4.97 13.63 21.51
C LYS A 6 -5.16 12.73 22.73
N GLU A 7 -5.90 11.63 22.56
CA GLU A 7 -6.14 10.64 23.60
C GLU A 7 -4.84 9.92 24.01
N PHE A 8 -4.05 9.50 23.03
CA PHE A 8 -2.80 8.78 23.21
C PHE A 8 -1.61 9.69 22.90
N SER A 9 -1.48 10.77 23.68
CA SER A 9 -0.47 11.82 23.46
C SER A 9 0.97 11.35 23.72
N ASN A 10 1.14 10.33 24.57
CA ASN A 10 2.44 9.73 24.89
C ASN A 10 2.92 8.75 23.79
N ASP A 11 2.01 8.26 22.94
CA ASP A 11 2.33 7.31 21.89
C ASP A 11 2.83 8.00 20.62
N LYS A 12 3.89 7.44 20.02
CA LYS A 12 4.42 7.91 18.73
C LYS A 12 3.64 7.30 17.55
N ILE A 13 2.39 7.72 17.41
CA ILE A 13 1.47 7.17 16.41
C ILE A 13 1.76 7.71 15.01
N ARG A 14 2.25 6.83 14.13
CA ARG A 14 2.35 7.07 12.68
C ARG A 14 1.26 6.28 11.95
N PHE A 15 0.91 6.71 10.74
CA PHE A 15 -0.19 6.08 10.01
C PHE A 15 -0.04 6.16 8.49
N ILE A 16 -0.72 5.25 7.80
CA ILE A 16 -1.16 5.36 6.41
C ILE A 16 -2.68 5.21 6.44
N VAL A 17 -3.41 6.06 5.73
CA VAL A 17 -4.86 5.96 5.58
C VAL A 17 -5.27 6.17 4.13
N SER A 18 -6.22 5.37 3.66
CA SER A 18 -6.94 5.56 2.41
C SER A 18 -8.44 5.65 2.69
N GLY A 19 -9.09 6.70 2.17
CA GLY A 19 -10.56 6.86 2.24
C GLY A 19 -11.18 6.82 0.84
N GLU A 20 -12.01 5.84 0.54
CA GLU A 20 -12.66 5.67 -0.77
C GLU A 20 -14.18 5.54 -0.64
N TYR A 21 -14.89 5.51 -1.76
CA TYR A 21 -16.32 5.22 -1.80
C TYR A 21 -16.58 3.85 -2.44
N GLY A 22 -17.45 3.06 -1.81
CA GLY A 22 -17.89 1.78 -2.36
C GLY A 22 -18.61 1.97 -3.70
N THR A 23 -18.38 1.06 -4.64
CA THR A 23 -18.89 1.17 -6.02
C THR A 23 -20.40 0.99 -6.14
N GLN A 24 -21.04 0.28 -5.20
CA GLN A 24 -22.47 -0.04 -5.28
C GLN A 24 -23.37 0.97 -4.56
N SER A 25 -22.98 1.39 -3.35
CA SER A 25 -23.82 2.23 -2.48
C SER A 25 -23.20 3.59 -2.15
N GLY A 26 -22.02 3.87 -2.73
CA GLY A 26 -21.26 5.08 -2.41
C GLY A 26 -20.88 5.18 -0.93
N ARG A 27 -20.90 4.09 -0.15
CA ARG A 27 -20.56 4.16 1.27
C ARG A 27 -19.09 4.53 1.46
N ALA A 28 -18.82 5.52 2.31
CA ALA A 28 -17.45 5.92 2.62
C ALA A 28 -16.72 4.82 3.41
N HIS A 29 -15.60 4.35 2.88
CA HIS A 29 -14.74 3.32 3.47
C HIS A 29 -13.38 3.92 3.82
N TRP A 30 -12.93 3.68 5.06
CA TRP A 30 -11.66 4.16 5.55
C TRP A 30 -10.79 3.00 5.99
N HIS A 31 -9.62 2.86 5.38
CA HIS A 31 -8.64 1.85 5.70
C HIS A 31 -7.40 2.52 6.27
N ALA A 32 -6.98 2.14 7.49
CA ALA A 32 -5.81 2.71 8.14
C ALA A 32 -4.87 1.62 8.66
N ILE A 33 -3.57 1.86 8.51
CA ILE A 33 -2.52 1.13 9.22
C ILE A 33 -1.93 2.09 10.25
N LEU A 34 -1.87 1.65 11.50
CA LEU A 34 -1.23 2.38 12.60
C LEU A 34 0.13 1.75 12.89
N PHE A 35 1.14 2.58 13.05
CA PHE A 35 2.50 2.18 13.41
C PHE A 35 2.85 2.78 14.77
N GLY A 36 3.48 1.97 15.62
CA GLY A 36 3.83 2.36 16.98
C GLY A 36 2.62 2.49 17.91
N PHE A 37 1.49 1.87 17.55
CA PHE A 37 0.27 1.90 18.36
C PHE A 37 -0.60 0.68 18.10
N ASN A 38 -1.25 0.20 19.15
CA ASN A 38 -2.32 -0.78 19.08
C ASN A 38 -3.36 -0.43 20.15
N PHE A 39 -4.64 -0.71 19.89
CA PHE A 39 -5.68 -0.42 20.87
C PHE A 39 -5.54 -1.36 22.07
N PRO A 40 -5.38 -0.83 23.30
CA PRO A 40 -5.16 -1.65 24.50
C PRO A 40 -6.40 -2.45 24.88
N ASP A 41 -7.59 -1.95 24.52
CA ASP A 41 -8.90 -2.53 24.81
C ASP A 41 -9.44 -3.39 23.67
N ARG A 42 -8.60 -3.81 22.73
CA ARG A 42 -9.06 -4.63 21.61
C ARG A 42 -9.56 -6.00 22.09
N GLN A 43 -10.75 -6.41 21.67
CA GLN A 43 -11.35 -7.70 21.99
C GLN A 43 -11.67 -8.47 20.71
N LEU A 44 -11.46 -9.79 20.72
CA LEU A 44 -11.77 -10.61 19.55
C LEU A 44 -13.29 -10.61 19.32
N ALA A 45 -13.73 -10.03 18.20
CA ALA A 45 -15.13 -9.94 17.84
C ALA A 45 -15.55 -11.11 16.95
N THR A 46 -14.73 -11.44 15.93
CA THR A 46 -15.01 -12.56 15.04
C THR A 46 -13.74 -13.10 14.40
N THR A 47 -13.83 -14.32 13.87
CA THR A 47 -12.79 -14.90 13.02
C THR A 47 -13.43 -15.31 11.70
N SER A 48 -12.94 -14.76 10.59
CA SER A 48 -13.47 -15.04 9.26
C SER A 48 -12.33 -15.36 8.30
N LYS A 49 -12.44 -16.48 7.57
CA LYS A 49 -11.42 -16.94 6.60
C LYS A 49 -9.99 -17.00 7.19
N GLY A 50 -9.88 -17.33 8.48
CA GLY A 50 -8.62 -17.39 9.21
C GLY A 50 -8.04 -16.04 9.65
N TYR A 51 -8.74 -14.93 9.42
CA TYR A 51 -8.37 -13.60 9.92
C TYR A 51 -9.16 -13.28 11.19
N ARG A 52 -8.46 -12.75 12.19
CA ARG A 52 -9.05 -12.30 13.45
C ARG A 52 -9.43 -10.83 13.34
N HIS A 53 -10.68 -10.55 13.69
CA HIS A 53 -11.29 -9.24 13.69
C HIS A 53 -11.56 -8.84 15.14
N PHE A 54 -11.18 -7.62 15.49
CA PHE A 54 -11.25 -7.12 16.85
C PHE A 54 -12.14 -5.86 16.91
N SER A 55 -12.90 -5.74 17.98
CA SER A 55 -13.58 -4.51 18.38
C SER A 55 -12.74 -3.77 19.42
N SER A 56 -12.97 -2.47 19.57
CA SER A 56 -12.39 -1.63 20.64
C SER A 56 -13.40 -0.54 20.95
N GLU A 57 -13.79 -0.43 22.23
CA GLU A 57 -14.71 0.61 22.68
C GLU A 57 -14.10 2.00 22.48
N THR A 58 -12.79 2.11 22.75
CA THR A 58 -12.00 3.32 22.52
C THR A 58 -12.03 3.74 21.06
N LEU A 59 -11.82 2.80 20.12
CA LEU A 59 -11.90 3.13 18.70
C LEU A 59 -13.31 3.55 18.28
N SER A 60 -14.34 2.84 18.74
CA SER A 60 -15.74 3.20 18.46
C SER A 60 -16.10 4.59 18.98
N ARG A 61 -15.61 4.97 20.16
CA ARG A 61 -15.79 6.32 20.72
C ARG A 61 -15.01 7.38 19.95
N LEU A 62 -13.76 7.08 19.57
CA LEU A 62 -12.91 8.01 18.80
C LEU A 62 -13.40 8.20 17.36
N TRP A 63 -14.02 7.16 16.79
CA TRP A 63 -14.58 7.12 15.44
C TRP A 63 -16.04 6.63 15.48
N PRO A 64 -17.00 7.52 15.80
CA PRO A 64 -18.41 7.16 15.96
C PRO A 64 -19.14 7.01 14.61
N HIS A 65 -18.42 6.75 13.52
CA HIS A 65 -18.98 6.71 12.17
C HIS A 65 -18.96 5.30 11.60
N GLY A 66 -20.16 4.72 11.50
CA GLY A 66 -20.37 3.43 10.87
C GLY A 66 -19.70 2.28 11.62
N LEU A 67 -19.37 1.23 10.87
CA LEU A 67 -18.75 0.03 11.42
C LEU A 67 -17.24 0.23 11.56
N VAL A 68 -16.72 -0.23 12.68
CA VAL A 68 -15.31 -0.22 13.02
C VAL A 68 -14.84 -1.67 13.11
N ASP A 69 -13.73 -1.97 12.44
CA ASP A 69 -13.10 -3.29 12.46
C ASP A 69 -11.58 -3.14 12.56
N ILE A 70 -10.95 -3.95 13.41
CA ILE A 70 -9.51 -3.98 13.62
C ILE A 70 -9.01 -5.37 13.21
N ALA A 71 -7.98 -5.40 12.36
CA ALA A 71 -7.25 -6.63 12.05
C ALA A 71 -5.79 -6.51 12.52
N ASN A 72 -5.11 -7.64 12.66
CA ASN A 72 -3.67 -7.65 12.90
C ASN A 72 -2.93 -7.08 11.67
N VAL A 73 -1.87 -6.30 11.93
CA VAL A 73 -0.99 -5.79 10.86
C VAL A 73 -0.02 -6.88 10.44
N ASP A 74 -0.37 -7.57 9.36
CA ASP A 74 0.45 -8.57 8.67
C ASP A 74 0.65 -8.19 7.19
N TYR A 75 1.33 -9.05 6.42
CA TYR A 75 1.54 -8.80 5.00
C TYR A 75 0.22 -8.66 4.21
N GLY A 76 -0.76 -9.52 4.48
CA GLY A 76 -2.02 -9.58 3.73
C GLY A 76 -2.89 -8.34 3.97
N THR A 77 -3.01 -7.91 5.23
CA THR A 77 -3.71 -6.69 5.61
C THR A 77 -3.00 -5.45 5.07
N CYS A 78 -1.67 -5.38 5.12
CA CYS A 78 -0.91 -4.30 4.46
C CYS A 78 -1.17 -4.25 2.96
N GLN A 79 -1.14 -5.41 2.28
CA GLN A 79 -1.41 -5.52 0.84
C GLN A 79 -2.85 -5.09 0.50
N TYR A 80 -3.81 -5.45 1.34
CA TYR A 80 -5.21 -5.06 1.19
C TYR A 80 -5.36 -3.53 1.27
N VAL A 81 -4.83 -2.89 2.32
CA VAL A 81 -4.89 -1.42 2.46
C VAL A 81 -4.14 -0.71 1.32
N ALA A 82 -3.00 -1.25 0.86
CA ALA A 82 -2.21 -0.66 -0.23
C ALA A 82 -2.94 -0.68 -1.58
N GLN A 83 -3.79 -1.68 -1.86
CA GLN A 83 -4.58 -1.71 -3.09
C GLN A 83 -5.56 -0.54 -3.17
N TYR A 84 -6.16 -0.15 -2.04
CA TYR A 84 -7.04 1.03 -1.97
C TYR A 84 -6.32 2.37 -2.13
N VAL A 85 -5.00 2.40 -1.92
CA VAL A 85 -4.18 3.57 -2.27
C VAL A 85 -4.02 3.67 -3.79
N LEU A 86 -3.83 2.53 -4.46
CA LEU A 86 -3.54 2.46 -5.89
C LEU A 86 -4.77 2.61 -6.79
N LYS A 87 -5.96 2.20 -6.33
CA LYS A 87 -7.23 2.37 -7.06
C LYS A 87 -7.54 3.82 -7.44
N LYS A 88 -6.86 4.79 -6.79
CA LYS A 88 -7.08 6.24 -6.92
C LYS A 88 -6.17 6.94 -7.92
N LEU A 89 -5.24 6.22 -8.56
CA LEU A 89 -4.46 6.80 -9.64
C LEU A 89 -5.41 6.99 -10.83
N PRO A 90 -5.70 8.23 -11.25
CA PRO A 90 -6.79 8.51 -12.17
C PRO A 90 -6.42 8.08 -13.58
N ASP A 91 -7.26 7.24 -14.18
CA ASP A 91 -7.56 7.33 -15.60
C ASP A 91 -8.96 7.97 -15.68
N MET A 92 -9.01 9.23 -16.12
CA MET A 92 -10.08 9.95 -16.84
C MET A 92 -11.55 9.87 -16.36
N ASP A 93 -12.20 11.04 -16.43
CA ASP A 93 -13.62 11.36 -16.19
C ASP A 93 -14.14 11.29 -14.74
N GLU A 94 -15.00 12.26 -14.40
CA GLU A 94 -15.59 12.39 -13.07
C GLU A 94 -16.29 11.09 -12.64
N PRO A 95 -15.84 10.43 -11.56
CA PRO A 95 -16.48 9.20 -11.13
C PRO A 95 -17.93 9.46 -10.72
N VAL A 96 -18.86 8.76 -11.38
CA VAL A 96 -20.29 8.77 -11.05
C VAL A 96 -20.51 7.83 -9.88
N TYR A 97 -20.92 8.36 -8.73
CA TYR A 97 -21.31 7.56 -7.57
C TYR A 97 -22.83 7.54 -7.44
N LEU A 98 -23.37 6.41 -6.99
CA LEU A 98 -24.79 6.26 -6.64
C LEU A 98 -24.93 6.20 -5.11
N ASP A 99 -25.97 6.80 -4.57
CA ASP A 99 -26.32 6.69 -3.15
C ASP A 99 -27.06 5.37 -2.85
N ILE A 100 -27.53 5.20 -1.60
CA ILE A 100 -28.26 3.99 -1.19
C ILE A 100 -29.61 3.82 -1.90
N ASN A 101 -30.14 4.89 -2.51
CA ASN A 101 -31.40 4.91 -3.24
C ASN A 101 -31.18 4.84 -4.76
N GLY A 102 -29.93 4.79 -5.23
CA GLY A 102 -29.58 4.76 -6.65
C GLY A 102 -29.52 6.13 -7.31
N GLU A 103 -29.51 7.22 -6.54
CA GLU A 103 -29.43 8.58 -7.08
C GLU A 103 -27.98 8.99 -7.34
N ARG A 104 -27.75 9.73 -8.43
CA ARG A 104 -26.42 10.21 -8.81
C ARG A 104 -25.93 11.25 -7.78
N LEU A 105 -24.82 10.93 -7.15
CA LEU A 105 -24.15 11.82 -6.20
C LEU A 105 -23.22 12.78 -6.95
N HIS A 106 -23.40 14.07 -6.72
CA HIS A 106 -22.46 15.09 -7.16
C HIS A 106 -21.26 15.13 -6.20
N LEU A 107 -20.05 14.88 -6.72
CA LEU A 107 -18.80 14.87 -5.96
C LEU A 107 -18.52 16.17 -5.19
N ALA A 108 -19.07 17.30 -5.63
CA ALA A 108 -18.94 18.59 -4.96
C ALA A 108 -19.43 18.58 -3.49
N GLU A 109 -20.32 17.65 -3.14
CA GLU A 109 -20.88 17.51 -1.79
C GLU A 109 -20.11 16.51 -0.92
N ARG A 110 -19.06 15.87 -1.45
CA ARG A 110 -18.30 14.82 -0.78
C ARG A 110 -16.82 15.13 -0.72
N ALA A 111 -16.17 14.71 0.37
CA ALA A 111 -14.72 14.80 0.47
C ALA A 111 -14.10 13.92 -0.61
N PRO A 112 -13.12 14.41 -1.39
CA PRO A 112 -12.50 13.60 -2.42
C PRO A 112 -11.83 12.38 -1.79
N GLU A 113 -11.76 11.30 -2.55
CA GLU A 113 -11.00 10.14 -2.16
C GLU A 113 -9.57 10.55 -1.77
N MET A 114 -9.11 10.11 -0.60
CA MET A 114 -7.85 10.64 -0.06
C MET A 114 -6.89 9.54 0.36
N VAL A 115 -5.61 9.81 0.17
CA VAL A 115 -4.53 9.06 0.79
C VAL A 115 -3.75 10.03 1.65
N ARG A 116 -3.62 9.72 2.93
CA ARG A 116 -2.80 10.51 3.86
C ARG A 116 -1.87 9.59 4.62
N MET A 117 -0.65 10.05 4.85
CA MET A 117 0.33 9.27 5.58
C MET A 117 1.26 10.17 6.38
N SER A 118 1.88 9.59 7.40
CA SER A 118 2.91 10.27 8.17
C SER A 118 4.21 10.37 7.35
N ASN A 119 4.53 11.58 6.91
CA ASN A 119 5.64 11.88 6.00
C ASN A 119 6.86 12.56 6.66
N ARG A 120 6.76 12.95 7.94
CA ARG A 120 7.89 13.47 8.71
C ARG A 120 8.87 12.32 9.00
N ARG A 121 9.85 12.21 8.10
CA ARG A 121 10.63 10.99 7.74
C ARG A 121 9.71 9.92 7.11
N GLY A 122 10.17 9.14 6.13
CA GLY A 122 9.34 8.09 5.52
C GLY A 122 8.94 7.01 6.54
N ILE A 123 7.81 6.32 6.34
CA ILE A 123 7.33 5.28 7.28
C ILE A 123 8.31 4.11 7.40
N GLY A 124 9.07 3.82 6.34
CA GLY A 124 10.14 2.82 6.36
C GLY A 124 11.51 3.34 6.81
N TYR A 125 11.65 4.62 7.16
CA TYR A 125 12.96 5.22 7.45
C TYR A 125 13.64 4.58 8.66
N GLN A 126 12.92 4.35 9.76
CA GLN A 126 13.49 3.70 10.96
C GLN A 126 13.95 2.26 10.70
N TRP A 127 13.31 1.58 9.74
CA TRP A 127 13.74 0.27 9.31
C TRP A 127 15.01 0.38 8.47
N PHE A 128 15.07 1.37 7.57
CA PHE A 128 16.27 1.67 6.79
C PHE A 128 17.48 1.97 7.67
N GLU A 129 17.33 2.77 8.73
CA GLU A 129 18.43 3.08 9.67
C GLU A 129 19.07 1.82 10.27
N LYS A 130 18.31 0.72 10.40
CA LYS A 130 18.80 -0.52 11.01
C LYS A 130 19.25 -1.57 10.00
N TYR A 131 18.56 -1.67 8.87
CA TYR A 131 18.68 -2.80 7.94
C TYR A 131 18.76 -2.37 6.47
N GLY A 132 18.64 -1.08 6.20
CA GLY A 132 18.50 -0.51 4.86
C GLY A 132 19.72 -0.73 3.97
N GLU A 133 20.92 -0.49 4.50
CA GLU A 133 22.17 -0.73 3.80
C GLU A 133 22.28 -2.20 3.35
N GLN A 134 22.14 -3.14 4.28
CA GLN A 134 22.18 -4.58 3.95
C GLN A 134 21.10 -4.96 2.94
N ALA A 135 19.90 -4.40 3.06
CA ALA A 135 18.83 -4.63 2.10
C ALA A 135 19.20 -4.16 0.70
N VAL A 136 19.78 -2.96 0.57
CA VAL A 136 20.19 -2.38 -0.71
C VAL A 136 21.35 -3.17 -1.31
N LEU A 137 22.40 -3.44 -0.53
CA LEU A 137 23.57 -4.22 -0.96
C LEU A 137 23.17 -5.64 -1.42
N ASN A 138 22.34 -6.33 -0.64
CA ASN A 138 21.84 -7.65 -1.01
C ASN A 138 20.77 -7.61 -2.12
N GLN A 139 20.30 -6.41 -2.49
CA GLN A 139 19.24 -6.16 -3.47
C GLN A 139 17.94 -6.92 -3.15
N GLN A 140 17.71 -7.26 -1.88
CA GLN A 140 16.54 -8.01 -1.43
C GLN A 140 16.12 -7.63 -0.01
N ILE A 141 14.83 -7.75 0.26
CA ILE A 141 14.22 -7.77 1.58
C ILE A 141 13.44 -9.06 1.75
N LEU A 142 13.41 -9.56 2.98
CA LEU A 142 12.63 -10.75 3.37
C LEU A 142 11.39 -10.28 4.13
N VAL A 143 10.22 -10.68 3.64
CA VAL A 143 8.93 -10.31 4.24
C VAL A 143 8.20 -11.56 4.65
N LYS A 144 7.90 -11.68 5.95
CA LYS A 144 7.10 -12.79 6.47
C LYS A 144 5.65 -12.63 6.03
N ASN A 145 5.11 -13.66 5.40
CA ASN A 145 3.70 -13.78 5.03
C ASN A 145 3.17 -15.12 5.53
N ARG A 146 2.51 -15.10 6.70
CA ARG A 146 2.06 -16.31 7.41
C ARG A 146 3.22 -17.30 7.58
N ASP A 147 3.13 -18.49 6.99
CA ASP A 147 4.13 -19.55 7.06
C ASP A 147 5.20 -19.46 5.95
N LYS A 148 5.09 -18.46 5.06
CA LYS A 148 6.01 -18.27 3.94
C LYS A 148 6.88 -17.04 4.15
N THR A 149 8.11 -17.09 3.63
CA THR A 149 8.97 -15.92 3.53
C THR A 149 9.03 -15.49 2.07
N LEU A 150 8.57 -14.27 1.80
CA LEU A 150 8.63 -13.66 0.48
C LEU A 150 9.94 -12.91 0.33
N ARG A 151 10.55 -13.03 -0.85
CA ARG A 151 11.67 -12.18 -1.25
C ARG A 151 11.14 -11.07 -2.14
N ALA A 152 11.47 -9.83 -1.82
CA ALA A 152 11.13 -8.67 -2.63
C ALA A 152 12.34 -7.78 -2.81
N ARG A 153 12.33 -6.93 -3.85
CA ARG A 153 13.36 -5.90 -4.02
C ARG A 153 13.15 -4.80 -2.97
N PRO A 154 14.23 -4.19 -2.42
CA PRO A 154 14.10 -3.01 -1.58
C PRO A 154 13.30 -1.92 -2.30
N PRO A 155 12.44 -1.17 -1.59
CA PRO A 155 11.77 -0.02 -2.16
C PRO A 155 12.77 0.98 -2.75
N ARG A 156 12.41 1.63 -3.87
CA ARG A 156 13.22 2.72 -4.47
C ARG A 156 13.57 3.82 -3.45
N TYR A 157 12.73 4.03 -2.46
CA TYR A 157 12.99 4.95 -1.36
C TYR A 157 14.29 4.63 -0.61
N TYR A 158 14.57 3.35 -0.35
CA TYR A 158 15.80 2.92 0.34
C TYR A 158 17.02 3.07 -0.56
N GLU A 159 16.88 2.74 -1.85
CA GLU A 159 17.94 2.98 -2.83
C GLU A 159 18.31 4.47 -2.89
N LYS A 160 17.32 5.39 -2.87
CA LYS A 160 17.58 6.84 -2.84
C LYS A 160 18.35 7.29 -1.60
N ILE A 161 17.94 6.84 -0.41
CA ILE A 161 18.66 7.20 0.82
C ILE A 161 20.09 6.64 0.77
N TYR A 162 20.28 5.40 0.30
CA TYR A 162 21.60 4.81 0.22
C TYR A 162 22.48 5.45 -0.86
N ASP A 163 21.90 5.95 -1.96
CA ASP A 163 22.59 6.72 -3.01
C ASP A 163 23.14 8.04 -2.47
N GLU A 164 22.42 8.69 -1.55
CA GLU A 164 22.91 9.88 -0.83
C GLU A 164 24.07 9.56 0.12
N ILE A 165 24.13 8.33 0.65
CA ILE A 165 25.18 7.88 1.58
C ILE A 165 26.42 7.38 0.83
N ASN A 166 26.25 6.57 -0.21
CA ASN A 166 27.32 5.95 -0.97
C ASN A 166 26.94 5.84 -2.47
N PRO A 167 27.06 6.94 -3.23
CA PRO A 167 26.69 6.98 -4.64
C PRO A 167 27.55 6.07 -5.51
N ALA A 168 28.83 5.91 -5.16
CA ALA A 168 29.75 5.03 -5.90
C ALA A 168 29.28 3.57 -5.83
N LYS A 169 28.93 3.08 -4.63
CA LYS A 169 28.42 1.71 -4.48
C LYS A 169 27.07 1.51 -5.14
N MET A 170 26.22 2.53 -5.15
CA MET A 170 24.96 2.48 -5.90
C MET A 170 25.18 2.39 -7.41
N GLU A 171 26.20 3.06 -7.93
CA GLU A 171 26.55 2.97 -9.35
C GLU A 171 27.04 1.57 -9.73
N GLU A 172 27.89 0.95 -8.90
CA GLU A 172 28.27 -0.46 -9.06
C GLU A 172 27.04 -1.39 -9.13
N ILE A 173 26.08 -1.20 -8.21
CA ILE A 173 24.84 -1.99 -8.18
C ILE A 173 24.01 -1.77 -9.47
N ARG A 174 23.95 -0.54 -10.01
CA ARG A 174 23.26 -0.26 -11.28
C ARG A 174 23.95 -0.93 -12.46
N GLN A 175 25.27 -0.93 -12.49
CA GLN A 175 26.07 -1.59 -13.51
C GLN A 175 25.88 -3.12 -13.47
N GLU A 176 25.97 -3.73 -12.29
CA GLU A 176 25.70 -5.17 -12.11
C GLU A 176 24.31 -5.58 -12.61
N ARG A 177 23.29 -4.76 -12.34
CA ARG A 177 21.91 -5.00 -12.81
C ARG A 177 21.81 -4.90 -14.32
N THR A 178 22.48 -3.91 -14.91
CA THR A 178 22.52 -3.71 -16.37
C THR A 178 23.19 -4.89 -17.04
N GLU A 179 24.31 -5.35 -16.50
CA GLU A 179 25.07 -6.49 -17.02
C GLU A 179 24.28 -7.80 -16.91
N LYS A 180 23.64 -8.06 -15.76
CA LYS A 180 22.73 -9.21 -15.59
C LYS A 180 21.57 -9.18 -16.59
N MET A 181 21.01 -8.00 -16.84
CA MET A 181 19.93 -7.83 -17.82
C MET A 181 20.41 -8.12 -19.25
N LYS A 182 21.56 -7.59 -19.66
CA LYS A 182 22.16 -7.85 -20.98
C LYS A 182 22.42 -9.34 -21.19
N ASN A 183 23.11 -9.99 -20.24
CA ASN A 183 23.39 -11.42 -20.28
C ASN A 183 22.12 -12.27 -20.38
N TYR A 184 21.05 -11.88 -19.65
CA TYR A 184 19.76 -12.54 -19.76
C TYR A 184 19.13 -12.36 -21.16
N TYR A 185 19.20 -11.16 -21.73
CA TYR A 185 18.67 -10.91 -23.08
C TYR A 185 19.41 -11.69 -24.14
N GLU A 186 20.74 -11.72 -24.09
CA GLU A 186 21.57 -12.50 -25.02
C GLU A 186 21.26 -13.99 -24.91
N LYS A 187 21.27 -14.54 -23.68
CA LYS A 187 21.00 -15.96 -23.42
C LYS A 187 19.65 -16.43 -23.98
N PHE A 188 18.62 -15.59 -23.94
CA PHE A 188 17.27 -15.93 -24.37
C PHE A 188 16.86 -15.30 -25.70
N GLY A 189 17.81 -14.71 -26.44
CA GLY A 189 17.55 -14.03 -27.72
C GLY A 189 16.43 -13.00 -27.62
N ILE A 190 16.41 -12.21 -26.55
CA ILE A 190 15.37 -11.20 -26.31
C ILE A 190 15.75 -9.93 -27.07
N THR A 191 14.99 -9.65 -28.12
CA THR A 191 15.15 -8.43 -28.93
C THR A 191 14.24 -7.32 -28.42
N LYS A 192 14.52 -6.08 -28.85
CA LYS A 192 13.66 -4.92 -28.60
C LYS A 192 12.22 -5.16 -29.09
N ASP A 193 12.04 -5.77 -30.25
CA ASP A 193 10.72 -6.09 -30.80
C ASP A 193 9.97 -7.10 -29.94
N LYS A 194 10.67 -8.10 -29.39
CA LYS A 194 10.08 -9.08 -28.46
C LYS A 194 9.62 -8.39 -27.16
N LEU A 195 10.40 -7.46 -26.64
CA LEU A 195 10.02 -6.65 -25.48
C LEU A 195 8.80 -5.77 -25.77
N LEU A 196 8.77 -5.10 -26.92
CA LEU A 196 7.63 -4.28 -27.34
C LEU A 196 6.35 -5.13 -27.46
N THR A 197 6.45 -6.30 -28.09
CA THR A 197 5.33 -7.25 -28.20
C THR A 197 4.81 -7.70 -26.83
N TRP A 198 5.70 -7.93 -25.87
CA TRP A 198 5.30 -8.26 -24.50
C TRP A 198 4.62 -7.08 -23.78
N CYS A 199 5.13 -5.86 -23.98
CA CYS A 199 4.48 -4.65 -23.47
C CYS A 199 3.07 -4.50 -24.05
N ASP A 200 2.90 -4.67 -25.35
CA ASP A 200 1.60 -4.56 -26.03
C ASP A 200 0.63 -5.63 -25.54
N ALA A 201 1.09 -6.88 -25.39
CA ALA A 201 0.30 -7.96 -24.83
C ALA A 201 -0.12 -7.68 -23.36
N HIS A 202 0.76 -7.08 -22.56
CA HIS A 202 0.46 -6.68 -21.19
C HIS A 202 -0.57 -5.55 -21.14
N LEU A 203 -0.39 -4.51 -21.96
CA LEU A 203 -1.34 -3.39 -22.08
C LEU A 203 -2.70 -3.87 -22.58
N TYR A 204 -2.74 -4.80 -23.54
CA TYR A 204 -3.97 -5.43 -24.00
C TYR A 204 -4.68 -6.19 -22.86
N ARG A 205 -3.96 -6.97 -22.05
CA ARG A 205 -4.53 -7.67 -20.88
C ARG A 205 -5.09 -6.69 -19.85
N ILE A 206 -4.40 -5.59 -19.58
CA ILE A 206 -4.90 -4.54 -18.68
C ILE A 206 -6.21 -3.99 -19.24
N LYS A 207 -6.25 -3.57 -20.52
CA LYS A 207 -7.46 -3.05 -21.17
C LYS A 207 -8.63 -4.04 -21.13
N LYS A 208 -8.39 -5.32 -21.44
CA LYS A 208 -9.41 -6.39 -21.40
C LYS A 208 -9.91 -6.72 -19.99
N SER A 209 -9.03 -6.63 -18.99
CA SER A 209 -9.43 -6.84 -17.59
C SER A 209 -10.32 -5.70 -17.09
N ARG A 210 -10.06 -4.47 -17.56
CA ARG A 210 -10.89 -3.29 -17.26
C ARG A 210 -12.26 -3.37 -17.95
N SER A 211 -12.34 -3.84 -19.19
CA SER A 211 -13.62 -3.96 -19.92
C SER A 211 -14.55 -5.06 -19.41
N LYS A 212 -14.08 -5.96 -18.53
CA LYS A 212 -14.92 -7.00 -17.89
C LYS A 212 -15.52 -6.57 -16.55
N ASN A 213 -15.08 -5.42 -16.02
CA ASN A 213 -15.52 -4.86 -14.74
C ASN A 213 -16.45 -3.64 -14.92
N ILE A 214 -16.92 -3.40 -16.15
CA ILE A 214 -18.03 -2.51 -16.53
C ILE A 214 -19.18 -3.42 -16.92
#